data_AF-A0A2G5SHK6-F1
#
_entry.id   AF-A0A2G5SHK6-F1
#
_cell.length_a   1.000
_cell.length_b   1.000
_cell.length_c   1.000
_cell.angle_alpha   90.00
_cell.angle_beta   90.00
_cell.angle_gamma   90.00
#
_symmetry.space_group_name_H-M   'P 1'
#
loop_
_entity.id
_entity.type
_entity.pdbx_description
1 polymer ?
#
loop_
_entity_poly.entity_id
_entity_poly.type
_entity_poly.pdbx_seq_one_letter_code
_entity_poly.pdbx_strand_id
1 'polypeptide(L)'
;MKTTLLILVLLGHNVNSYSYYSATIVRGMNSLRSLIADKSQIANMNQLEYNSELEKIIYAQLVLTGGCPDSIIIYDDSKEIPVEIHLNFAPEKFTF
;
A
#
# COMPACT_ATOMS: atom_id res chain seq x y z
N MET A 1 8.20 30.94 -20.43
CA MET A 1 8.59 31.02 -19.00
C MET A 1 7.42 30.76 -18.06
N LYS A 2 6.26 31.45 -18.20
CA LYS A 2 5.10 31.26 -17.30
C LYS A 2 4.51 29.84 -17.32
N THR A 3 4.38 29.23 -18.50
CA THR A 3 3.85 27.86 -18.66
C THR A 3 4.76 26.80 -18.04
N THR A 4 6.07 26.97 -18.16
CA THR A 4 7.09 26.07 -17.59
C THR A 4 7.06 26.07 -16.05
N LEU A 5 6.88 27.25 -15.44
CA LEU A 5 6.70 27.39 -13.99
C LEU A 5 5.43 26.70 -13.48
N LEU A 6 4.33 26.84 -14.23
CA LEU A 6 3.05 26.21 -13.88
C LEU A 6 3.14 24.69 -13.94
N ILE A 7 3.82 24.14 -14.95
CA ILE A 7 4.09 22.69 -15.08
C ILE A 7 4.94 22.19 -13.90
N LEU A 8 5.99 22.92 -13.50
CA LEU A 8 6.84 22.53 -12.37
C LEU A 8 6.10 22.54 -11.03
N VAL A 9 5.24 23.53 -10.80
CA VAL A 9 4.40 23.61 -9.59
C VAL A 9 3.40 22.45 -9.54
N LEU A 10 2.75 22.14 -10.66
CA LEU A 10 1.81 21.01 -10.76
C LEU A 10 2.51 19.67 -10.56
N LEU A 11 3.69 19.46 -11.14
CA LEU A 11 4.48 18.25 -10.92
C LEU A 11 4.94 18.12 -9.45
N GLY A 12 5.40 19.23 -8.85
CA GLY A 12 5.79 19.26 -7.44
C GLY A 12 4.64 18.91 -6.50
N HIS A 13 3.43 19.43 -6.74
CA HIS A 13 2.26 19.08 -5.93
C HIS A 13 1.85 17.61 -6.07
N ASN A 14 1.90 17.04 -7.27
CA ASN A 14 1.54 15.64 -7.49
C ASN A 14 2.51 14.68 -6.79
N VAL A 15 3.83 14.90 -6.93
CA VAL A 15 4.85 14.04 -6.30
C VAL A 15 4.81 14.15 -4.77
N ASN A 16 4.63 15.36 -4.23
CA ASN A 16 4.65 15.59 -2.79
C ASN A 16 3.34 15.13 -2.11
N SER A 17 2.19 15.32 -2.77
CA SER A 17 0.90 14.80 -2.30
C SER A 17 0.89 13.27 -2.27
N TYR A 18 1.51 12.65 -3.26
CA TYR A 18 1.61 11.20 -3.35
C TYR A 18 2.48 10.60 -2.24
N SER A 19 3.67 11.17 -1.99
CA SER A 19 4.55 10.76 -0.90
C SER A 19 3.92 10.93 0.49
N TYR A 20 3.14 12.00 0.68
CA TYR A 20 2.40 12.23 1.93
C TYR A 20 1.31 11.17 2.17
N TYR A 21 0.61 10.76 1.11
CA TYR A 21 -0.44 9.75 1.21
C TYR A 21 0.14 8.38 1.58
N SER A 22 1.21 7.94 0.89
CA SER A 22 1.87 6.67 1.18
C SER A 22 2.47 6.62 2.58
N ALA A 23 3.09 7.71 3.05
CA ALA A 23 3.60 7.80 4.43
C ALA A 23 2.47 7.69 5.48
N THR A 24 1.30 8.27 5.21
CA THR A 24 0.15 8.23 6.11
C THR A 24 -0.45 6.82 6.18
N ILE A 25 -0.59 6.15 5.04
CA ILE A 25 -1.08 4.76 4.97
C ILE A 25 -0.14 3.81 5.71
N VAL A 26 1.17 3.90 5.49
CA VAL A 26 2.17 3.06 6.20
C VAL A 26 2.11 3.27 7.71
N ARG A 27 1.95 4.51 8.17
CA ARG A 27 1.76 4.80 9.60
C ARG A 27 0.50 4.15 10.18
N GLY A 28 -0.62 4.23 9.47
CA GLY A 28 -1.87 3.59 9.87
C GLY A 28 -1.73 2.07 9.98
N MET A 29 -1.12 1.44 8.97
CA MET A 29 -0.86 0.00 8.95
C MET A 29 0.06 -0.43 10.10
N ASN A 30 1.13 0.31 10.36
CA ASN A 30 2.02 0.02 11.49
C ASN A 30 1.33 0.17 12.85
N SER A 31 0.39 1.11 12.98
CA SER A 31 -0.40 1.26 14.21
C SER A 31 -1.31 0.03 14.44
N LEU A 32 -1.98 -0.46 13.40
CA LEU A 32 -2.78 -1.68 13.48
C LEU A 32 -1.92 -2.92 13.78
N ARG A 33 -0.77 -3.06 13.10
CA ARG A 33 0.19 -4.16 13.36
C ARG A 33 0.70 -4.15 14.79
N SER A 34 0.99 -2.96 15.34
CA SER A 34 1.39 -2.80 16.73
C SER A 34 0.29 -3.23 17.70
N LEU A 35 -0.97 -2.84 17.43
CA LEU A 35 -2.12 -3.25 18.25
C LEU A 35 -2.31 -4.77 18.24
N ILE A 36 -2.17 -5.40 17.07
CA ILE A 36 -2.26 -6.86 16.92
C ILE A 36 -1.10 -7.54 17.65
N ALA A 37 0.13 -7.01 17.52
CA ALA A 37 1.30 -7.57 18.17
C ALA A 37 1.16 -7.58 19.69
N ASP A 38 0.63 -6.50 20.26
CA ASP A 38 0.35 -6.40 21.70
C ASP A 38 -0.74 -7.39 22.14
N LYS A 39 -1.89 -7.41 21.46
CA LYS A 39 -3.01 -8.30 21.84
C LYS A 39 -2.71 -9.78 21.65
N SER A 40 -1.98 -10.14 20.59
CA SER A 40 -1.68 -11.52 20.23
C SER A 40 -0.28 -11.97 20.69
N GLN A 41 0.45 -11.14 21.44
CA GLN A 41 1.78 -11.44 21.99
C GLN A 41 2.81 -11.84 20.91
N ILE A 42 2.82 -11.12 19.78
CA ILE A 42 3.74 -11.36 18.68
C ILE A 42 5.00 -10.52 18.90
N ALA A 43 6.07 -11.16 19.38
CA ALA A 43 7.31 -10.49 19.74
C ALA A 43 8.05 -9.84 18.55
N ASN A 44 7.94 -10.42 17.34
CA ASN A 44 8.73 -10.03 16.17
C ASN A 44 7.86 -9.41 15.05
N MET A 45 6.89 -8.57 15.40
CA MET A 45 6.08 -7.85 14.41
C MET A 45 6.87 -6.67 13.83
N ASN A 46 7.54 -6.88 12.70
CA ASN A 46 8.34 -5.85 12.04
C ASN A 46 7.47 -4.67 11.56
N GLN A 47 8.02 -3.47 11.66
CA GLN A 47 7.44 -2.27 11.04
C GLN A 47 7.55 -2.37 9.52
N LEU A 48 6.49 -1.93 8.83
CA LEU A 48 6.49 -1.74 7.39
C LEU A 48 7.19 -0.43 7.06
N GLU A 49 8.03 -0.47 6.05
CA GLU A 49 8.57 0.71 5.38
C GLU A 49 7.93 0.84 4.01
N TYR A 50 7.69 2.08 3.59
CA TYR A 50 7.21 2.34 2.25
C TYR A 50 8.29 1.97 1.23
N ASN A 51 7.92 1.21 0.20
CA ASN A 51 8.81 0.86 -0.90
C ASN A 51 8.12 1.18 -2.24
N SER A 52 8.68 2.12 -2.98
CA SER A 52 8.12 2.58 -4.27
C SER A 52 8.11 1.51 -5.36
N GLU A 53 9.00 0.51 -5.30
CA GLU A 53 9.01 -0.58 -6.28
C GLU A 53 7.82 -1.52 -6.07
N LEU A 54 7.41 -1.76 -4.82
CA LEU A 54 6.20 -2.52 -4.53
C LEU A 54 4.96 -1.81 -5.05
N GLU A 55 4.91 -0.48 -4.92
CA GLU A 55 3.77 0.28 -5.42
C GLU A 55 3.65 0.22 -6.95
N LYS A 56 4.77 0.29 -7.68
CA LYS A 56 4.75 0.07 -9.14
C LYS A 56 4.20 -1.30 -9.53
N ILE A 57 4.56 -2.35 -8.78
CA ILE A 57 4.04 -3.70 -9.00
C ILE A 57 2.53 -3.75 -8.78
N ILE A 58 2.03 -3.10 -7.71
CA ILE A 58 0.59 -2.99 -7.43
C ILE A 58 -0.13 -2.30 -8.61
N TYR A 59 0.40 -1.18 -9.11
CA TYR A 59 -0.19 -0.50 -10.27
C TYR A 59 -0.19 -1.36 -11.53
N ALA A 60 0.89 -2.07 -11.82
CA ALA A 60 0.95 -2.98 -12.96
C ALA A 60 -0.15 -4.05 -12.87
N GLN A 61 -0.38 -4.60 -11.67
CA GLN A 61 -1.43 -5.61 -11.45
C GLN A 61 -2.84 -5.03 -11.60
N LEU A 62 -3.09 -3.82 -11.07
CA LEU A 62 -4.37 -3.13 -11.22
C LEU A 62 -4.72 -2.85 -12.68
N VAL A 63 -3.72 -2.51 -13.49
CA VAL A 63 -3.89 -2.30 -14.95
C VAL A 63 -4.28 -3.61 -15.64
N LEU A 64 -3.62 -4.72 -15.32
CA LEU A 64 -3.91 -6.03 -15.92
C LEU A 64 -5.32 -6.54 -15.57
N THR A 65 -5.80 -6.22 -14.38
CA THR A 65 -7.08 -6.71 -13.85
C THR A 65 -8.26 -5.77 -14.15
N GLY A 66 -8.01 -4.64 -14.83
CA GLY A 66 -9.04 -3.67 -15.19
C GLY A 66 -9.59 -2.86 -14.01
N GLY A 67 -8.85 -2.79 -12.89
CA GLY A 67 -9.27 -2.13 -11.65
C GLY A 67 -8.90 -2.93 -10.42
N CYS A 68 -9.65 -2.75 -9.33
CA CYS A 68 -9.58 -3.64 -8.17
C CYS A 68 -10.52 -4.82 -8.41
N PRO A 69 -10.03 -6.01 -8.78
CA PRO A 69 -10.90 -7.17 -8.94
C PRO A 69 -11.57 -7.51 -7.59
N ASP A 70 -12.71 -8.18 -7.64
CA ASP A 70 -13.32 -8.81 -6.46
C ASP A 70 -12.28 -9.67 -5.73
N SER A 71 -12.40 -9.90 -4.43
CA SER A 71 -11.33 -10.52 -3.63
C SER A 71 -10.88 -11.87 -4.23
N ILE A 72 -9.79 -11.87 -4.99
CA ILE A 72 -9.14 -13.05 -5.54
C ILE A 72 -7.80 -13.18 -4.84
N ILE A 73 -7.51 -14.36 -4.29
CA ILE A 73 -6.18 -14.69 -3.81
C ILE A 73 -5.32 -14.96 -5.05
N ILE A 74 -4.32 -14.11 -5.27
CA ILE A 74 -3.32 -14.33 -6.33
C ILE A 74 -2.12 -15.00 -5.69
N TYR A 75 -1.82 -16.24 -6.12
CA TYR A 75 -0.55 -16.91 -5.81
C TYR A 75 0.44 -16.61 -6.94
N ASP A 76 1.53 -15.92 -6.63
CA ASP A 76 2.63 -15.69 -7.57
C ASP A 76 3.79 -16.62 -7.24
N ASP A 77 3.75 -17.82 -7.84
CA ASP A 77 4.77 -18.87 -7.66
C ASP A 77 6.10 -18.52 -8.34
N SER A 78 6.19 -17.40 -9.06
CA SER A 78 7.43 -16.94 -9.71
C SER A 78 8.37 -16.17 -8.78
N LYS A 79 7.94 -15.90 -7.54
CA LYS A 79 8.73 -15.18 -6.53
C LYS A 79 9.23 -16.11 -5.43
N GLU A 80 10.43 -15.84 -4.92
CA GLU A 80 11.02 -16.57 -3.78
C GLU A 80 10.18 -16.45 -2.48
N ILE A 81 9.29 -15.45 -2.41
CA ILE A 81 8.38 -15.24 -1.28
C ILE A 81 6.95 -15.25 -1.82
N PRO A 82 6.07 -16.18 -1.39
CA PRO A 82 4.67 -16.16 -1.76
C PRO A 82 4.00 -14.91 -1.17
N VAL A 83 3.33 -14.15 -2.03
CA VAL A 83 2.60 -12.93 -1.63
C VAL A 83 1.11 -13.18 -1.81
N GLU A 84 0.35 -13.12 -0.72
CA GLU A 84 -1.12 -13.10 -0.76
C GLU A 84 -1.60 -11.65 -0.81
N ILE A 85 -2.31 -11.30 -1.89
CA ILE A 85 -2.83 -9.94 -2.09
C ILE A 85 -4.36 -9.97 -1.93
N HIS A 86 -4.87 -9.36 -0.87
CA HIS A 86 -6.31 -9.18 -0.67
C HIS A 86 -6.76 -7.86 -1.30
N LEU A 87 -7.53 -7.97 -2.39
CA LEU A 87 -8.12 -6.81 -3.09
C LEU A 87 -9.53 -6.58 -2.53
N ASN A 88 -9.92 -5.31 -2.36
CA ASN A 88 -11.21 -4.91 -1.77
C ASN A 88 -11.48 -5.51 -0.36
N PHE A 89 -10.46 -5.60 0.49
CA PHE A 89 -10.60 -6.07 1.87
C PHE A 89 -11.58 -5.17 2.65
N ALA A 90 -12.79 -5.67 2.86
CA ALA A 90 -13.71 -5.17 3.87
C ALA A 90 -13.39 -5.92 5.16
N PRO A 91 -12.69 -5.31 6.13
CA PRO A 91 -12.53 -5.96 7.43
C PRO A 91 -13.92 -6.25 7.97
N GLU A 92 -14.21 -7.53 8.26
CA GLU A 92 -15.32 -7.83 9.14
C GLU A 92 -15.17 -6.94 10.38
N LYS A 93 -16.28 -6.36 10.85
CA LYS A 93 -16.26 -5.55 12.05
C LYS A 93 -15.66 -6.38 13.18
N PHE A 94 -14.39 -6.12 13.51
CA PHE A 94 -13.77 -6.63 14.70
C PHE A 94 -14.59 -6.10 15.87
N THR A 95 -15.48 -6.94 16.38
CA THR A 95 -16.15 -6.73 17.66
C THR A 95 -15.12 -7.14 18.69
N PHE A 96 -14.45 -6.13 19.26
CA PHE A 96 -13.57 -6.27 20.41
C PHE A 96 -14.39 -6.32 21.69
#